data_AF-A0A3N5GN04-F1
#
_entry.id   AF-A0A3N5GN04-F1
#
_cell.length_a   1.000
_cell.length_b   1.000
_cell.length_c   1.000
_cell.angle_alpha   90.00
_cell.angle_beta   90.00
_cell.angle_gamma   90.00
#
_symmetry.space_group_name_H-M   'P 1'
#
loop_
_entity.id
_entity.type
_entity.pdbx_description
1 polymer ?
#
loop_
_entity_poly.entity_id
_entity_poly.type
_entity_poly.pdbx_seq_one_letter_code
_entity_poly.pdbx_strand_id
1 'polypeptide(L)' 'MTETSGPEESPSADALAADAIRHRIAELQLEHRGLDAMIAAMGQQPRFDELQLRRLKKRKLRIKDAITLLQMQLVPDEPA' A
#
# COMPACT_ATOMS: atom_id res chain seq x y z
N MET A 1 17.42 -28.28 -34.73
CA MET A 1 17.36 -29.34 -33.71
C MET A 1 18.59 -29.16 -32.85
N THR A 2 18.58 -28.34 -31.81
CA THR A 2 17.81 -28.57 -30.58
C THR A 2 17.27 -27.27 -30.01
N GLU A 3 15.94 -27.25 -29.81
CA GLU A 3 15.27 -26.38 -28.85
C GLU A 3 15.78 -26.75 -27.45
N THR A 4 16.60 -25.89 -26.85
CA THR A 4 16.73 -25.86 -25.39
C THR A 4 15.81 -24.75 -24.94
N SER A 5 14.54 -25.11 -24.75
CA SER A 5 13.60 -24.34 -23.95
C SER A 5 14.32 -23.89 -22.68
N GLY A 6 14.32 -22.58 -22.45
CA GLY A 6 14.73 -22.01 -21.18
C GLY A 6 13.94 -22.68 -20.05
N PRO A 7 14.47 -22.72 -18.82
CA PRO A 7 13.68 -23.16 -17.70
C PRO A 7 12.50 -22.19 -17.61
N GLU A 8 11.29 -22.70 -17.86
CA GLU A 8 10.05 -22.11 -17.40
C GLU A 8 10.13 -22.13 -15.87
N GLU A 9 10.83 -21.15 -15.28
CA GLU A 9 10.72 -20.84 -13.86
C GLU A 9 9.29 -20.39 -13.65
N SER A 10 8.40 -21.36 -13.46
CA SER A 10 7.08 -21.14 -12.92
C SER A 10 7.28 -20.31 -11.66
N PRO A 11 6.66 -19.12 -11.55
CA PRO A 11 6.90 -18.25 -10.42
C PRO A 11 6.55 -19.03 -9.15
N SER A 12 7.51 -19.13 -8.23
CA SER A 12 7.28 -19.73 -6.91
C SER A 12 6.03 -19.10 -6.29
N ALA A 13 5.23 -19.90 -5.59
CA ALA A 13 4.02 -19.42 -4.91
C ALA A 13 4.32 -18.21 -3.99
N ASP A 14 5.52 -18.18 -3.40
CA ASP A 14 5.98 -17.08 -2.54
C ASP A 14 6.22 -15.78 -3.33
N ALA A 15 6.71 -15.87 -4.57
CA ALA A 15 6.93 -14.72 -5.43
C ALA A 15 5.60 -14.09 -5.87
N LEU A 16 4.60 -14.92 -6.23
CA LEU A 16 3.25 -14.44 -6.54
C LEU A 16 2.59 -13.78 -5.33
N ALA A 17 2.80 -14.32 -4.12
CA ALA A 17 2.30 -13.72 -2.88
C ALA A 17 2.96 -12.36 -2.60
N ALA A 18 4.28 -12.25 -2.77
CA ALA A 18 5.01 -10.99 -2.61
C ALA A 18 4.53 -9.92 -3.61
N ASP A 19 4.28 -10.29 -4.87
CA ASP A 19 3.75 -9.38 -5.88
C ASP A 19 2.32 -8.93 -5.58
N ALA A 20 1.46 -9.82 -5.07
CA ALA A 20 0.13 -9.43 -4.60
C ALA A 20 0.19 -8.42 -3.45
N ILE A 21 1.11 -8.61 -2.49
CA ILE A 21 1.31 -7.66 -1.39
C ILE A 21 1.84 -6.30 -1.93
N ARG A 22 2.77 -6.31 -2.90
CA ARG A 22 3.26 -5.08 -3.56
C ARG A 22 2.14 -4.33 -4.26
N HIS A 23 1.28 -5.04 -4.99
CA HIS A 23 0.11 -4.44 -5.64
C HIS A 23 -0.82 -3.81 -4.60
N ARG A 24 -1.08 -4.53 -3.51
CA ARG A 24 -1.92 -4.02 -2.42
C ARG A 24 -1.33 -2.77 -1.76
N ILE A 25 -0.02 -2.72 -1.55
CA ILE A 25 0.66 -1.52 -1.04
C ILE A 25 0.47 -0.34 -2.00
N ALA A 26 0.61 -0.56 -3.31
CA ALA A 26 0.43 0.50 -4.31
C ALA A 26 -0.99 1.07 -4.30
N GLU A 27 -2.01 0.22 -4.22
CA GLU A 27 -3.42 0.64 -4.07
C GLU A 27 -3.63 1.50 -2.82
N LEU A 28 -3.12 1.04 -1.67
CA LEU A 28 -3.25 1.75 -0.40
C LEU A 28 -2.49 3.08 -0.43
N GLN A 29 -1.33 3.15 -1.08
CA GLN A 29 -0.59 4.40 -1.27
C GLN A 29 -1.37 5.40 -2.12
N LEU A 30 -2.05 4.94 -3.17
CA LEU A 30 -2.91 5.79 -3.99
C LEU A 30 -4.08 6.33 -3.16
N GLU A 31 -4.76 5.47 -2.40
CA GLU A 31 -5.85 5.89 -1.50
C GLU A 31 -5.36 6.88 -0.44
N HIS A 32 -4.20 6.63 0.15
CA HIS A 32 -3.56 7.52 1.13
C HIS A 32 -3.31 8.92 0.56
N ARG A 33 -2.76 9.01 -0.67
CA ARG A 33 -2.54 10.30 -1.35
C ARG A 33 -3.87 11.01 -1.63
N GLY A 34 -4.91 10.28 -2.03
CA GLY A 34 -6.25 10.82 -2.21
C GLY A 34 -6.81 11.42 -0.92
N LEU A 35 -6.70 10.71 0.20
CA LEU A 35 -7.12 11.23 1.51
C LEU A 35 -6.34 12.48 1.91
N ASP A 36 -5.06 12.56 1.56
CA ASP A 36 -4.25 13.75 1.83
C ASP A 36 -4.74 14.98 1.08
N ALA A 37 -5.03 14.82 -0.22
CA ALA A 37 -5.61 15.90 -1.02
C ALA A 37 -6.97 16.35 -0.45
N MET A 38 -7.83 15.41 -0.02
CA MET A 38 -9.12 15.73 0.59
C MET A 38 -8.96 16.48 1.93
N ILE A 39 -8.02 16.06 2.77
CA ILE A 39 -7.71 16.71 4.05
C ILE A 39 -7.20 18.14 3.81
N ALA A 40 -6.30 18.32 2.84
CA ALA A 40 -5.75 19.62 2.49
C ALA A 40 -6.84 20.57 1.99
N ALA A 41 -7.70 20.10 1.07
CA ALA A 41 -8.82 20.88 0.53
C ALA A 41 -9.81 21.30 1.64
N MET A 42 -10.13 20.39 2.56
CA MET A 42 -11.03 20.68 3.68
C MET A 42 -10.45 21.72 4.64
N GLY A 43 -9.13 21.70 4.87
CA GLY A 43 -8.45 22.68 5.73
C GLY A 43 -8.45 24.11 5.19
N GLN A 44 -8.68 24.32 3.89
CA GLN A 44 -8.79 25.64 3.28
C GLN A 44 -10.19 26.26 3.41
N GLN A 45 -11.18 25.50 3.88
CA GLN A 45 -12.56 25.99 3.99
C GLN A 45 -12.76 26.78 5.30
N PRO A 46 -13.36 27.99 5.26
CA PRO A 46 -13.54 28.83 6.45
C PRO A 46 -14.50 28.27 7.50
N ARG A 47 -15.34 27.28 7.14
CA ARG A 47 -16.21 26.51 8.05
C ARG A 47 -16.14 25.04 7.68
N PHE A 48 -15.06 24.37 8.08
CA PHE A 48 -14.91 22.94 7.85
C PHE A 48 -15.52 22.12 8.99
N ASP A 49 -16.07 20.95 8.67
CA ASP A 49 -16.56 19.99 9.66
C ASP A 49 -15.37 19.30 10.35
N GLU A 50 -15.11 19.68 11.61
CA GLU A 50 -14.05 19.07 12.42
C GLU A 50 -14.21 17.56 12.58
N LEU A 51 -15.44 17.06 12.71
CA LEU A 51 -15.70 15.64 12.87
C LEU A 51 -15.37 14.90 11.57
N GLN A 52 -15.71 15.48 10.42
CA GLN A 52 -15.32 14.96 9.11
C GLN A 52 -13.79 14.94 8.95
N LEU A 53 -13.11 16.04 9.31
CA LEU A 53 -11.65 16.11 9.26
C LEU A 53 -10.99 15.04 10.15
N ARG A 54 -11.49 14.85 11.38
CA ARG A 54 -11.01 13.79 12.28
C ARG A 54 -11.22 12.39 11.70
N ARG A 55 -12.37 12.13 11.06
CA ARG A 55 -12.64 10.85 10.37
C ARG A 55 -11.66 10.60 9.22
N LEU A 56 -11.40 11.61 8.39
CA LEU A 56 -10.44 11.50 7.28
C LEU A 56 -9.02 11.22 7.79
N LYS A 57 -8.56 11.95 8.80
CA LYS A 57 -7.25 11.72 9.43
C LYS A 57 -7.14 10.32 10.03
N LYS A 58 -8.18 9.83 10.70
CA LYS A 58 -8.23 8.46 11.25
C LYS A 58 -8.16 7.40 10.16
N ARG A 59 -8.86 7.60 9.04
CA ARG A 59 -8.78 6.69 7.88
C ARG A 59 -7.37 6.70 7.27
N LYS A 60 -6.77 7.88 7.10
CA LYS A 60 -5.40 8.04 6.61
C LYS A 60 -4.40 7.28 7.48
N LEU A 61 -4.52 7.40 8.80
CA LEU A 61 -3.66 6.68 9.75
C LEU A 61 -3.79 5.16 9.59
N ARG A 62 -5.02 4.63 9.52
CA ARG A 62 -5.24 3.19 9.31
C ARG A 62 -4.62 2.66 8.02
N ILE A 63 -4.68 3.43 6.94
CA ILE A 63 -4.06 3.05 5.67
C ILE A 63 -2.54 3.03 5.80
N LYS A 64 -1.95 4.04 6.45
CA LYS A 64 -0.52 4.07 6.75
C LYS A 64 -0.11 2.83 7.55
N ASP A 65 -0.84 2.49 8.60
CA ASP A 65 -0.55 1.32 9.43
C ASP A 65 -0.64 0.02 8.63
N ALA A 66 -1.66 -0.11 7.77
CA ALA A 66 -1.80 -1.27 6.87
C ALA A 66 -0.64 -1.38 5.87
N ILE A 67 -0.19 -0.26 5.28
CA ILE A 67 0.99 -0.23 4.41
C ILE A 67 2.22 -0.73 5.17
N THR A 68 2.47 -0.24 6.39
CA THR A 68 3.60 -0.67 7.21
C THR A 68 3.54 -2.18 7.47
N LEU A 69 2.38 -2.72 7.85
CA LEU A 69 2.21 -4.15 8.10
C LEU A 69 2.46 -5.01 6.85
N LEU A 70 2.05 -4.53 5.68
CA LEU A 70 2.31 -5.22 4.41
C LEU A 70 3.77 -5.12 3.99
N GLN A 71 4.43 -3.98 4.24
CA GLN A 71 5.86 -3.81 4.00
C GLN A 71 6.69 -4.73 4.89
N MET A 72 6.31 -4.90 6.16
CA MET A 72 6.98 -5.84 7.07
C MET A 72 6.86 -7.30 6.60
N GLN A 73 5.75 -7.69 5.96
CA GLN A 73 5.61 -9.02 5.36
C GLN A 73 6.51 -9.22 4.13
N LEU A 74 6.99 -8.14 3.53
CA LEU A 74 7.86 -8.16 2.35
C LEU A 74 9.34 -8.23 2.70
N VAL A 75 9.72 -7.75 3.88
CA VAL A 75 11.11 -7.75 4.34
C VAL A 75 11.34 -9.11 5.01
N PRO A 76 12.12 -10.02 4.41
CA PRO A 76 12.52 -11.22 5.12
C PRO A 76 13.34 -10.77 6.35
N ASP A 77 13.04 -11.32 7.53
CA ASP A 77 13.77 -11.08 8.77
C ASP A 77 15.27 -11.30 8.53
N GLU A 78 16.03 -10.25 8.25
CA GLU A 78 17.47 -10.21 8.53
C GLU A 78 17.59 -9.83 10.00
N PRO A 79 18.02 -10.76 10.89
CA PRO A 79 18.28 -10.40 12.27
C PRO A 79 19.41 -9.37 12.30
N ALA A 80 19.10 -8.20 12.86
CA ALA A 80 20.07 -7.14 13.14
C ALA A 80 21.09 -7.57 14.22
#